data_AF-A0A9N8JL27-F1
#
_entry.id   AF-A0A9N8JL27-F1
#
_cell.length_a   1.000
_cell.length_b   1.000
_cell.length_c   1.000
_cell.angle_alpha   90.00
_cell.angle_beta   90.00
_cell.angle_gamma   90.00
#
_symmetry.space_group_name_H-M   'P 1'
#
loop_
_entity.id
_entity.type
_entity.pdbx_description
1 polymer ?
#
loop_
_entity_poly.entity_id
_entity_poly.type
_entity_poly.pdbx_seq_one_letter_code
_entity_poly.pdbx_strand_id
1 'polypeptide(L)'
;MFTQKPQGYHRLADLMGRYPETAIFRRFSSLNMINLLSLQAELIELRENCEDVWAKDGGLDNIDEEKLSTFLKDSSQYKLLLKLRKKLREYSTAQA
;
A
#
# COMPACT_ATOMS: atom_id res chain seq x y z
N MET A 1 25.93 -9.62 35.57
CA MET A 1 25.11 -9.51 34.34
C MET A 1 23.92 -10.45 34.48
N PHE A 2 22.69 -9.93 34.58
CA PHE A 2 21.50 -10.78 34.68
C PHE A 2 21.18 -11.36 33.30
N THR A 3 21.52 -12.62 33.08
CA THR A 3 21.05 -13.37 31.91
C THR A 3 19.62 -13.83 32.18
N GLN A 4 18.65 -12.95 31.99
CA GLN A 4 17.25 -13.38 31.93
C GLN A 4 17.11 -14.40 30.79
N LYS A 5 16.68 -15.62 31.13
CA LYS A 5 16.35 -16.62 30.11
C LYS A 5 15.24 -16.04 29.22
N PRO A 6 15.38 -16.04 27.88
CA PRO A 6 14.33 -15.60 27.00
C PRO A 6 13.05 -16.40 27.27
N GLN A 7 11.92 -15.72 27.33
CA GLN A 7 10.60 -16.30 27.58
C GLN A 7 9.63 -15.96 26.44
N GLY A 8 8.53 -16.73 26.34
CA GLY A 8 7.50 -16.53 25.31
C GLY A 8 8.08 -16.60 23.90
N TYR A 9 7.76 -15.59 23.08
CA TYR A 9 8.17 -15.52 21.68
C TYR A 9 9.69 -15.47 21.47
N HIS A 10 10.46 -14.88 22.40
CA HIS A 10 11.92 -14.86 22.27
C HIS A 10 12.52 -16.25 22.34
N ARG A 11 12.01 -17.09 23.26
CA ARG A 11 12.47 -18.48 23.39
C ARG A 11 12.09 -19.31 22.17
N LEU A 12 10.89 -19.08 21.64
CA LEU A 12 10.42 -19.77 20.45
C LEU A 12 11.22 -19.37 19.21
N ALA A 13 11.55 -18.08 19.06
CA ALA A 13 12.41 -17.58 17.99
C ALA A 13 13.83 -18.17 18.08
N ASP A 14 14.43 -18.20 19.27
CA ASP A 14 15.74 -18.84 19.48
C ASP A 14 15.73 -20.32 19.12
N LEU A 15 14.64 -21.03 19.45
CA LEU A 15 14.48 -22.44 19.13
C LEU A 15 14.35 -22.66 17.61
N MET A 16 13.45 -21.92 16.96
CA MET A 16 13.22 -22.01 15.52
C MET A 16 14.43 -21.55 14.71
N GLY A 17 15.23 -20.61 15.22
CA GLY A 17 16.48 -20.19 14.60
C GLY A 17 17.59 -21.22 14.71
N ARG A 18 17.65 -21.98 15.83
CA ARG A 18 18.63 -23.07 16.01
C ARG A 18 18.26 -24.35 15.26
N TYR A 19 16.97 -24.62 15.11
CA TYR A 19 16.43 -25.80 14.46
C TYR A 19 15.40 -25.39 13.41
N PRO A 20 15.83 -24.94 12.22
CA PRO A 20 14.93 -24.43 11.18
C PRO A 20 13.82 -25.41 10.77
N GLU A 21 14.08 -26.71 10.87
CA GLU A 21 13.10 -27.78 10.64
C GLU A 21 11.94 -27.78 11.64
N THR A 22 12.12 -27.17 12.82
CA THR A 22 11.06 -26.97 13.83
C THR A 22 10.28 -25.68 13.62
N ALA A 23 10.70 -24.83 12.68
CA ALA A 23 10.05 -23.56 12.40
C ALA A 23 8.74 -23.79 11.63
N ILE A 24 7.62 -23.56 12.30
CA ILE A 24 6.28 -23.66 11.71
C ILE A 24 5.77 -22.23 11.47
N PHE A 25 5.89 -21.77 10.22
CA PHE A 25 5.30 -20.51 9.79
C PHE A 25 3.93 -20.76 9.18
N ARG A 26 2.88 -20.24 9.81
CA ARG A 26 1.53 -20.34 9.26
C ARG A 26 1.41 -19.45 8.02
N ARG A 27 1.00 -20.04 6.90
CA ARG A 27 0.63 -19.28 5.71
C ARG A 27 -0.78 -18.74 5.89
N PHE A 28 -0.93 -17.43 5.78
CA PHE A 28 -2.22 -16.76 5.92
C PHE A 28 -2.86 -16.51 4.55
N SER A 29 -2.98 -17.53 3.71
CA SER A 29 -3.44 -17.39 2.32
C SER A 29 -4.81 -16.73 2.23
N SER A 30 -5.79 -17.16 3.04
CA SER A 30 -7.13 -16.55 3.03
C SER A 30 -7.12 -15.09 3.47
N LEU A 31 -6.34 -14.73 4.50
CA LEU A 31 -6.21 -13.33 4.93
C LEU A 31 -5.48 -12.49 3.87
N ASN A 32 -4.47 -13.05 3.21
CA ASN A 32 -3.77 -12.38 2.12
C ASN A 32 -4.71 -12.09 0.94
N MET A 33 -5.58 -13.05 0.59
CA MET A 33 -6.60 -12.85 -0.44
C MET A 33 -7.59 -11.75 -0.05
N ILE A 34 -8.05 -11.72 1.20
CA ILE A 34 -8.92 -10.64 1.69
C ILE A 34 -8.22 -9.28 1.58
N ASN A 35 -6.95 -9.19 1.97
CA ASN A 35 -6.16 -7.97 1.84
C ASN A 35 -6.04 -7.52 0.37
N LEU A 36 -5.76 -8.44 -0.55
CA LEU A 36 -5.69 -8.14 -1.98
C LEU A 36 -7.01 -7.64 -2.55
N LEU A 37 -8.13 -8.30 -2.20
CA LEU A 37 -9.47 -7.88 -2.64
C LEU A 37 -9.84 -6.50 -2.08
N SER A 38 -9.47 -6.20 -0.83
CA SER A 38 -9.66 -4.88 -0.22
C SER A 38 -8.88 -3.80 -0.98
N LEU A 39 -7.59 -4.06 -1.27
CA LEU A 39 -6.76 -3.12 -2.03
C LEU A 39 -7.30 -2.89 -3.45
N GLN A 40 -7.86 -3.92 -4.09
CA GLN A 40 -8.52 -3.78 -5.40
C GLN A 40 -9.76 -2.88 -5.31
N ALA A 41 -10.61 -3.06 -4.29
CA ALA A 41 -11.78 -2.22 -4.09
C ALA A 41 -11.38 -0.75 -3.88
N GLU A 42 -10.38 -0.48 -3.03
CA GLU A 42 -9.85 0.87 -2.81
C GLU A 42 -9.27 1.50 -4.09
N LEU A 43 -8.61 0.71 -4.95
CA LEU A 43 -8.08 1.18 -6.22
C LEU A 43 -9.18 1.52 -7.23
N ILE A 44 -10.27 0.75 -7.26
CA ILE A 44 -11.42 1.04 -8.12
C ILE A 44 -12.08 2.35 -7.69
N GLU A 45 -12.35 2.51 -6.39
CA GLU A 45 -12.94 3.74 -5.85
C GLU A 45 -12.04 4.97 -6.10
N LEU A 46 -10.72 4.83 -5.92
CA LEU A 46 -9.80 5.92 -6.20
C LEU A 46 -9.75 6.28 -7.69
N ARG A 47 -9.92 5.31 -8.59
CA ARG A 47 -9.99 5.56 -10.03
C ARG A 47 -11.24 6.36 -10.38
N GLU A 48 -12.41 5.91 -9.92
CA GLU A 48 -13.68 6.60 -10.15
C GLU A 48 -13.62 8.05 -9.64
N ASN A 49 -13.08 8.25 -8.44
CA ASN A 49 -12.86 9.60 -7.90
C ASN A 49 -11.90 10.46 -8.75
N CYS A 50 -10.85 9.87 -9.34
CA CYS A 50 -9.98 10.62 -10.24
C CYS A 50 -10.73 11.04 -11.51
N GLU A 51 -11.48 10.11 -12.11
CA GLU A 51 -12.25 10.35 -13.33
C GLU A 51 -13.31 11.44 -13.13
N ASP A 52 -14.01 11.42 -11.98
CA ASP A 52 -14.99 12.45 -11.61
C ASP A 52 -14.38 13.85 -11.46
N VAL A 53 -13.20 13.94 -10.83
CA VAL A 53 -12.51 15.24 -10.67
C VAL A 53 -11.97 15.73 -12.01
N TRP A 54 -11.42 14.85 -12.85
CA TRP A 54 -10.95 15.21 -14.18
C TRP A 54 -12.08 15.64 -15.12
N ALA A 55 -13.25 15.00 -15.04
CA ALA A 55 -14.42 15.39 -15.81
C ALA A 55 -14.97 16.76 -15.41
N LYS A 56 -14.89 17.11 -14.11
CA LYS A 56 -15.33 18.40 -13.57
C LYS A 56 -14.36 19.54 -13.88
N ASP A 57 -13.07 19.26 -13.97
CA ASP A 57 -12.04 20.27 -14.27
C ASP A 57 -11.90 20.59 -15.77
N GLY A 58 -12.80 20.06 -16.61
CA GLY A 58 -13.17 20.61 -17.92
C GLY A 58 -12.02 21.20 -18.75
N GLY A 59 -11.21 20.33 -19.36
CA GLY A 59 -10.30 20.66 -20.46
C GLY A 59 -9.28 21.76 -20.17
N LEU A 60 -8.02 21.36 -19.93
CA LEU A 60 -6.88 22.27 -19.92
C LEU A 60 -6.58 22.76 -21.35
N ASP A 61 -7.51 23.49 -21.97
CA ASP A 61 -7.40 23.90 -23.37
C ASP A 61 -6.36 25.03 -23.58
N ASN A 62 -5.83 25.63 -22.51
CA ASN A 62 -4.73 26.62 -22.57
C ASN A 62 -3.99 26.72 -21.23
N ILE A 63 -3.14 25.75 -20.89
CA ILE A 63 -2.24 25.86 -19.74
C ILE A 63 -0.80 26.00 -20.20
N ASP A 64 -0.21 27.16 -19.92
CA ASP A 64 1.23 27.39 -19.99
C ASP A 64 1.97 26.33 -19.13
N GLU A 65 3.03 25.69 -19.64
CA GLU A 65 3.76 24.61 -18.95
C GLU A 65 4.17 24.95 -17.50
N GLU A 66 4.44 26.23 -17.23
CA GLU A 66 4.76 26.74 -15.90
C GLU A 66 3.57 26.67 -14.92
N LYS A 67 2.36 26.98 -15.39
CA LYS A 67 1.11 26.85 -14.63
C LYS A 67 0.70 25.39 -14.48
N LEU A 68 1.04 24.52 -15.43
CA LEU A 68 0.76 23.09 -15.35
C LEU A 68 1.45 22.47 -14.13
N SER A 69 2.73 22.79 -13.89
CA SER A 69 3.47 22.23 -12.76
C SER A 69 2.91 22.66 -11.40
N THR A 70 2.38 23.88 -11.30
CA THR A 70 1.80 24.45 -10.07
C THR A 70 0.38 23.93 -9.85
N PHE A 71 -0.44 23.90 -10.90
CA PHE A 71 -1.78 23.33 -10.88
C PHE A 71 -1.76 21.83 -10.53
N LEU A 72 -0.80 21.10 -11.09
CA LEU A 72 -0.57 19.68 -10.77
C LEU A 72 0.05 19.45 -9.39
N LYS A 73 0.43 20.45 -8.60
CA LYS A 73 0.96 20.22 -7.24
C LYS A 73 -0.05 20.55 -6.15
N ASP A 74 -0.90 21.55 -6.38
CA ASP A 74 -1.88 22.01 -5.38
C ASP A 74 -3.33 21.56 -5.65
N SER A 75 -3.59 20.96 -6.81
CA SER A 75 -4.93 20.44 -7.13
C SER A 75 -5.32 19.25 -6.23
N SER A 76 -6.62 19.18 -5.95
CA SER A 76 -7.28 17.99 -5.41
C SER A 76 -6.94 16.72 -6.23
N GLN A 77 -6.78 16.88 -7.55
CA GLN A 77 -6.33 15.85 -8.48
C GLN A 77 -4.98 15.25 -8.10
N TYR A 78 -3.97 16.09 -7.80
CA TYR A 78 -2.64 15.60 -7.45
C TYR A 78 -2.65 14.79 -6.16
N LYS A 79 -3.43 15.22 -5.16
CA LYS A 79 -3.59 14.48 -3.90
C LYS A 79 -4.24 13.12 -4.13
N LEU A 80 -5.25 13.03 -5.00
CA LEU A 80 -5.86 11.76 -5.39
C LEU A 80 -4.87 10.86 -6.15
N LEU A 81 -4.09 11.44 -7.07
CA LEU A 81 -3.06 10.72 -7.82
C LEU A 81 -1.96 10.16 -6.90
N LEU A 82 -1.52 10.92 -5.90
CA LEU A 82 -0.56 10.44 -4.90
C LEU A 82 -1.14 9.28 -4.08
N LYS A 83 -2.41 9.35 -3.68
CA LYS A 83 -3.09 8.25 -2.98
C LYS A 83 -3.18 7.01 -3.87
N LEU A 84 -3.57 7.17 -5.13
CA LEU A 84 -3.64 6.08 -6.11
C LEU A 84 -2.27 5.41 -6.29
N ARG A 85 -1.20 6.20 -6.49
CA ARG A 85 0.17 5.69 -6.63
C ARG A 85 0.64 4.91 -5.41
N LYS A 86 0.32 5.40 -4.20
CA LYS A 86 0.63 4.71 -2.95
C LYS A 86 -0.10 3.37 -2.88
N LYS A 87 -1.40 3.36 -3.13
CA LYS A 87 -2.22 2.15 -3.07
C LYS A 87 -1.84 1.12 -4.14
N LEU A 88 -1.49 1.59 -5.33
CA LEU A 88 -1.01 0.72 -6.40
C LEU A 88 0.31 0.05 -6.02
N ARG A 89 1.21 0.78 -5.33
CA ARG A 89 2.44 0.19 -4.79
C ARG A 89 2.15 -0.86 -3.72
N GLU A 90 1.26 -0.56 -2.77
CA GLU A 90 0.83 -1.51 -1.72
C GLU A 90 0.28 -2.80 -2.35
N TYR A 91 -0.58 -2.67 -3.37
CA TYR A 91 -1.13 -3.80 -4.12
C TYR A 91 -0.04 -4.60 -4.84
N SER A 92 0.84 -3.95 -5.60
CA SER A 92 1.93 -4.64 -6.32
C SER A 92 2.88 -5.37 -5.37
N THR A 93 3.16 -4.81 -4.19
CA THR A 93 3.99 -5.48 -3.18
C THR A 93 3.26 -6.63 -2.49
N ALA A 94 1.94 -6.53 -2.27
CA ALA A 94 1.15 -7.61 -1.68
C ALA A 94 0.93 -8.81 -2.63
N GLN A 95 1.10 -8.59 -3.94
CA GLN A 95 0.97 -9.62 -4.97
C GLN A 95 2.31 -10.36 -5.25
N ALA A 96 3.45 -9.74 -4.95
CA ALA A 96 4.80 -10.29 -5.15
C ALA A 96 5.19 -11.28 -4.04
#